data_AF-A0A2K1YJG2-F1
#
_entry.id   AF-A0A2K1YJG2-F1
#
_cell.length_a   1.000
_cell.length_b   1.000
_cell.length_c   1.000
_cell.angle_alpha   90.00
_cell.angle_beta   90.00
_cell.angle_gamma   90.00
#
_symmetry.space_group_name_H-M   'P 1'
#
loop_
_entity.id
_entity.type
_entity.pdbx_description
1 polymer ?
#
loop_
_entity_poly.entity_id
_entity_poly.type
_entity_poly.pdbx_seq_one_letter_code
_entity_poly.pdbx_strand_id
1 'polypeptide(L)'
;CYVDCNSPHCAAQCRHRKANREAPGSACYDPRFIGGDGIVFFFHGKSKEHFSLVSDFDLQINSRLIGHRPASRDWDFTWIQTLGILFNSQTFSL
;
A
#
# COMPACT_ATOMS: atom_id res chain seq x y z
N CYS A 1 -6.73 4.54 2.94
CA CYS A 1 -5.79 4.35 4.07
C CYS A 1 -5.15 5.70 4.34
N TYR A 2 -4.76 6.01 5.57
CA TYR A 2 -3.91 7.17 5.87
C TYR A 2 -2.90 6.80 6.94
N VAL A 3 -1.72 7.42 6.96
CA VAL A 3 -0.78 7.24 8.05
C VAL A 3 -1.17 8.19 9.17
N ASP A 4 -1.47 7.64 10.36
CA ASP A 4 -1.80 8.42 11.54
C ASP A 4 -0.60 8.48 12.49
N CYS A 5 0.15 9.59 12.45
CA CYS A 5 1.29 9.83 13.33
C CYS A 5 0.94 10.66 14.58
N ASN A 6 -0.35 10.92 14.82
CA ASN A 6 -0.80 11.42 16.12
C ASN A 6 -0.94 10.29 17.17
N SER A 7 -0.86 9.02 16.72
CA SER A 7 -0.80 7.83 17.56
C SER A 7 0.64 7.52 17.96
N PRO A 8 0.91 6.95 19.17
CA PRO A 8 2.25 6.59 19.63
C PRO A 8 3.04 5.68 18.68
N HIS A 9 2.34 4.94 17.82
CA HIS A 9 2.93 3.96 16.92
C HIS A 9 3.06 4.41 15.47
N CYS A 10 2.61 5.63 15.11
CA CYS A 10 2.61 6.19 13.73
C CYS A 10 2.37 5.11 12.68
N ALA A 11 1.10 4.73 12.47
CA ALA A 11 0.74 3.53 11.71
C ALA A 11 -0.28 3.81 10.62
N ALA A 12 -0.29 2.97 9.59
CA ALA A 12 -1.29 3.01 8.55
C ALA A 12 -2.67 2.60 9.10
N GLN A 13 -3.66 3.48 8.99
CA GLN A 13 -5.04 3.25 9.40
C GLN A 13 -6.02 3.20 8.23
N CYS A 14 -6.92 2.22 8.28
CA CYS A 14 -8.03 2.11 7.36
C CYS A 14 -9.19 2.96 7.87
N ARG A 15 -9.60 3.99 7.11
CA ARG A 15 -10.78 4.83 7.45
C ARG A 15 -12.06 4.01 7.66
N HIS A 16 -12.18 2.90 6.93
CA HIS A 16 -13.32 2.00 7.03
C HIS A 16 -12.84 0.54 7.05
N ARG A 17 -13.51 -0.28 7.88
CA ARG A 17 -13.23 -1.72 8.01
C ARG A 17 -13.57 -2.50 6.74
N LYS A 18 -14.54 -2.01 5.93
CA LYS A 18 -14.82 -2.52 4.58
C LYS A 18 -14.15 -1.62 3.57
N ALA A 19 -13.52 -2.22 2.56
CA ALA A 19 -13.03 -1.48 1.40
C ALA A 19 -14.22 -0.77 0.73
N ASN A 20 -14.24 0.56 0.82
CA ASN A 20 -15.11 1.34 -0.03
C ASN A 20 -14.53 1.26 -1.45
N ARG A 21 -15.30 0.68 -2.37
CA ARG A 21 -14.83 0.46 -3.74
C ARG A 21 -14.70 1.75 -4.54
N GLU A 22 -15.39 2.80 -4.10
CA GLU A 22 -15.48 4.10 -4.76
C GLU A 22 -14.59 5.15 -4.08
N ALA A 23 -14.04 4.85 -2.90
CA ALA A 23 -13.18 5.80 -2.18
C ALA A 23 -11.73 5.78 -2.70
N PRO A 24 -11.09 6.97 -2.83
CA PRO A 24 -9.69 7.07 -3.21
C PRO A 24 -8.73 6.35 -2.24
N GLY A 25 -7.70 5.69 -2.77
CA GLY A 25 -6.56 5.21 -1.98
C GLY A 25 -6.86 4.06 -1.01
N SER A 26 -7.67 3.08 -1.43
CA SER A 26 -7.84 1.85 -0.65
C SER A 26 -6.58 0.96 -0.76
N ALA A 27 -5.55 1.28 0.01
CA ALA A 27 -4.39 0.42 0.22
C ALA A 27 -4.65 -0.72 1.24
N CYS A 28 -5.83 -0.73 1.86
CA CYS A 28 -6.24 -1.79 2.78
C CYS A 28 -6.87 -2.93 1.98
N TYR A 29 -6.36 -4.16 2.17
CA TYR A 29 -6.69 -5.36 1.38
C TYR A 29 -6.17 -5.29 -0.06
N ASP A 30 -6.91 -5.81 -1.03
CA ASP A 30 -6.53 -5.87 -2.44
C ASP A 30 -6.17 -4.47 -2.98
N PRO A 31 -4.86 -4.17 -3.15
CA PRO A 31 -4.37 -2.81 -3.22
C PRO A 31 -4.76 -2.19 -4.55
N ARG A 32 -5.42 -1.03 -4.44
CA ARG A 32 -5.77 -0.18 -5.57
C ARG A 32 -5.01 1.12 -5.47
N PHE A 33 -4.32 1.45 -6.54
CA PHE A 33 -3.53 2.67 -6.64
C PHE A 33 -4.25 3.66 -7.54
N ILE A 34 -4.08 4.94 -7.23
CA ILE A 34 -4.57 6.05 -8.02
C ILE A 34 -3.33 6.80 -8.47
N GLY A 35 -3.10 6.83 -9.78
CA GLY A 35 -2.00 7.58 -10.37
C GLY A 35 -2.16 9.08 -10.15
N GLY A 36 -1.09 9.85 -10.39
CA GLY A 36 -1.14 11.31 -10.34
C GLY A 36 -2.12 11.92 -11.35
N ASP A 37 -2.47 11.16 -12.40
CA ASP A 37 -3.47 11.47 -13.41
C ASP A 37 -4.92 11.13 -12.99
N GLY A 38 -5.10 10.57 -11.79
CA GLY A 38 -6.41 10.14 -11.28
C GLY A 38 -6.87 8.77 -11.79
N ILE A 39 -6.07 8.06 -12.58
CA ILE A 39 -6.42 6.73 -13.09
C ILE A 39 -6.24 5.68 -12.00
N VAL A 40 -7.24 4.82 -11.85
CA VAL A 40 -7.20 3.68 -10.93
C VAL A 40 -6.56 2.49 -11.64
N PHE A 41 -5.57 1.87 -11.01
CA PHE A 41 -5.01 0.60 -11.49
C PHE A 41 -4.91 -0.43 -10.37
N PHE A 42 -5.07 -1.69 -10.77
CA PHE A 42 -4.94 -2.87 -9.93
C PHE A 42 -3.55 -3.44 -10.14
N PHE A 43 -2.79 -3.54 -9.05
CA PHE A 43 -1.44 -4.08 -9.10
C PHE A 43 -1.32 -5.26 -8.14
N HIS A 44 -1.32 -6.47 -8.72
CA HIS A 44 -1.10 -7.71 -8.00
C HIS A 44 0.37 -8.12 -8.15
N GLY A 45 1.27 -7.41 -7.47
CA GLY A 45 2.68 -7.78 -7.44
C GLY A 45 2.90 -9.15 -6.78
N LYS A 46 4.09 -9.71 -6.95
CA LYS A 46 4.47 -11.02 -6.38
C LYS A 46 4.56 -10.96 -4.85
N SER A 47 4.03 -11.98 -4.19
CA SER A 47 4.08 -12.11 -2.72
C SER A 47 5.52 -12.26 -2.22
N LYS A 48 5.80 -11.65 -1.05
CA LYS A 48 7.10 -11.61 -0.34
C LYS A 48 8.19 -10.80 -1.04
N GLU A 49 7.85 -10.01 -2.05
CA GLU A 49 8.76 -9.14 -2.78
C GLU A 49 8.54 -7.67 -2.44
N HIS A 50 9.49 -6.82 -2.86
CA HIS A 50 9.43 -5.37 -2.70
C HIS A 50 9.21 -4.68 -4.04
N PHE A 51 8.41 -3.63 -4.04
CA PHE A 51 8.08 -2.84 -5.22
C PHE A 51 8.20 -1.35 -4.94
N SER A 52 8.75 -0.62 -5.90
CA SER A 52 8.70 0.85 -5.95
C SER A 52 7.28 1.28 -6.34
N LEU A 53 6.64 2.08 -5.49
CA LEU A 53 5.32 2.67 -5.77
C LEU A 53 5.46 4.10 -6.30
N VAL A 54 6.37 4.88 -5.72
CA VAL A 54 6.70 6.25 -6.14
C VAL A 54 8.21 6.38 -6.13
N SER A 55 8.75 7.00 -7.17
CA SER A 55 10.17 7.29 -7.30
C SER A 55 10.35 8.66 -7.93
N ASP A 56 11.00 9.55 -7.19
CA ASP A 56 11.39 10.90 -7.58
C ASP A 56 12.78 11.21 -6.98
N PHE A 57 13.36 12.36 -7.29
CA PHE A 57 14.70 12.74 -6.85
C PHE A 57 14.85 12.81 -5.32
N ASP A 58 13.83 13.29 -4.62
CA ASP A 58 13.82 13.48 -3.16
C ASP A 58 12.77 12.62 -2.44
N LEU A 59 12.01 11.79 -3.16
CA LEU A 59 10.96 10.94 -2.59
C LEU A 59 11.00 9.53 -3.19
N GLN A 60 11.14 8.53 -2.33
CA GLN A 60 10.97 7.12 -2.71
C GLN A 60 9.98 6.46 -1.75
N ILE A 61 8.94 5.84 -2.29
CA ILE A 61 7.99 5.02 -1.54
C ILE A 61 8.06 3.60 -2.06
N ASN A 62 8.51 2.69 -1.20
CA ASN A 62 8.56 1.26 -1.45
C ASN A 62 7.47 0.54 -0.66
N SER A 63 7.01 -0.59 -1.18
CA SER A 63 6.10 -1.49 -0.48
C SER A 63 6.64 -2.90 -0.45
N ARG A 64 6.44 -3.61 0.66
CA ARG A 64 6.55 -5.06 0.70
C ARG A 64 5.16 -5.66 0.58
N LEU A 65 4.97 -6.51 -0.42
CA LEU A 65 3.70 -7.22 -0.59
C LEU A 65 3.75 -8.57 0.11
N ILE A 66 2.67 -8.91 0.80
CA ILE A 66 2.39 -10.29 1.23
C ILE A 66 1.18 -10.80 0.48
N GLY A 67 1.02 -12.12 0.47
CA GLY A 67 -0.05 -12.78 -0.26
C GLY A 67 -0.87 -13.71 0.61
N HIS A 68 -2.11 -13.91 0.20
CA HIS A 68 -3.02 -14.88 0.79
C HIS A 68 -3.90 -15.47 -0.32
N ARG A 69 -3.95 -16.80 -0.36
CA ARG A 69 -4.86 -17.56 -1.22
C ARG A 69 -5.99 -18.11 -0.37
N PRO A 70 -7.23 -17.59 -0.47
CA PRO A 70 -8.38 -18.25 0.12
C PRO A 70 -8.55 -19.65 -0.49
N ALA A 71 -8.96 -20.63 0.33
CA ALA A 71 -9.11 -22.02 -0.12
C ALA A 71 -10.10 -22.20 -1.29
N SER A 72 -11.01 -21.26 -1.51
CA SER A 72 -12.01 -21.27 -2.59
C SER A 72 -11.60 -20.51 -3.85
N ARG A 73 -10.35 -20.06 -3.96
CA ARG A 73 -9.86 -19.22 -5.06
C ARG A 73 -8.56 -19.78 -5.64
N ASP A 74 -8.44 -19.72 -6.96
CA ASP A 74 -7.27 -20.23 -7.68
C ASP A 74 -6.11 -19.22 -7.75
N TRP A 75 -6.37 -17.95 -7.44
CA TRP A 75 -5.40 -16.87 -7.54
C TRP A 75 -5.01 -16.28 -6.18
N ASP A 76 -3.75 -15.85 -6.11
CA ASP A 76 -3.20 -15.16 -4.94
C ASP A 76 -3.66 -13.70 -4.95
N PHE A 77 -4.21 -13.26 -3.83
CA PHE A 77 -4.33 -11.83 -3.55
C PHE A 77 -3.06 -11.38 -2.87
N THR A 78 -2.57 -10.21 -3.24
CA THR A 78 -1.49 -9.54 -2.50
C THR A 78 -1.99 -8.27 -1.86
N TRP A 79 -1.37 -7.86 -0.76
CA TRP A 79 -1.61 -6.56 -0.12
C TRP A 79 -0.32 -6.03 0.49
N ILE A 80 -0.31 -4.73 0.78
CA ILE A 80 0.84 -4.06 1.39
C ILE A 80 0.95 -4.48 2.85
N GLN A 81 2.09 -5.06 3.21
CA GLN A 81 2.43 -5.37 4.60
C GLN A 81 3.10 -4.19 5.28
N THR A 82 4.05 -3.57 4.60
CA THR A 82 4.83 -2.45 5.11
C THR A 82 5.17 -1.47 3.99
N LEU A 83 5.30 -0.20 4.36
CA LEU A 83 5.79 0.87 3.49
C LEU A 83 7.15 1.34 3.98
N GLY A 84 8.11 1.47 3.07
CA GLY A 84 9.36 2.19 3.30
C GLY A 84 9.29 3.54 2.60
N ILE A 85 9.53 4.62 3.34
CA ILE A 85 9.48 6.00 2.83
C ILE A 85 10.86 6.62 3.03
N LEU A 86 11.47 7.06 1.93
CA LEU A 86 12.65 7.90 1.94
C LEU A 86 12.22 9.29 1.46
N PHE A 87 12.46 10.31 2.29
CA PHE A 87 12.22 11.70 1.95
C PHE A 87 13.49 12.50 2.23
N ASN A 88 14.12 13.02 1.18
CA ASN A 88 15.48 13.54 1.22
C ASN A 88 16.45 12.51 1.82
N SER A 89 17.01 12.79 3.00
CA SER A 89 17.92 11.88 3.73
C SER A 89 17.25 11.18 4.91
N GLN A 90 15.94 11.31 5.07
CA GLN A 90 15.18 10.73 6.17
C GLN A 90 14.46 9.45 5.73
N THR A 91 14.61 8.38 6.50
CA THR A 91 14.02 7.07 6.21
C THR A 91 13.04 6.67 7.30
N PHE A 92 11.85 6.23 6.90
CA PHE A 92 10.78 5.75 7.77
C PHE A 92 10.22 4.43 7.24
N SER A 93 9.83 3.55 8.14
CA SER A 93 9.11 2.32 7.80
C SER A 93 7.86 2.19 8.65
N LEU A 94 6.76 1.78 8.03
CA LEU A 94 5.43 1.71 8.62
C LEU A 94 4.78 0.36 8.33
#